data_AF-A0A9W6V9Z7-F1
#
_entry.id   AF-A0A9W6V9Z7-F1
#
_cell.length_a   1.000
_cell.length_b   1.000
_cell.length_c   1.000
_cell.angle_alpha   90.00
_cell.angle_beta   90.00
_cell.angle_gamma   90.00
#
_symmetry.space_group_name_H-M   'P 1'
#
loop_
_entity.id
_entity.type
_entity.pdbx_description
1 polymer ?
#
loop_
_entity_poly.entity_id
_entity_poly.type
_entity_poly.pdbx_seq_one_letter_code
_entity_poly.pdbx_strand_id
1 'polypeptide(L)' 'MSEQPGQTEETPGADTEDVKARFREALARKQAQSKNGQGHADSGSKVHDAHGRAGAKRQFRRKSG' A
#
# COMPACT_ATOMS: atom_id res chain seq x y z
N MET A 1 9.81 34.70 -9.64
CA MET A 1 8.36 34.87 -9.41
C MET A 1 7.70 33.52 -9.59
N SER A 2 7.43 32.78 -8.51
CA SER A 2 6.51 31.64 -8.57
C SER A 2 5.11 32.20 -8.40
N GLU A 3 4.38 32.36 -9.49
CA GLU A 3 2.96 32.69 -9.45
C GLU A 3 2.21 31.57 -8.74
N GLN A 4 1.61 31.93 -7.61
CA GLN A 4 0.71 31.08 -6.85
C GLN A 4 -0.68 31.24 -7.51
N PRO A 5 -1.27 30.18 -8.09
CA PRO A 5 -2.58 30.31 -8.71
C PRO A 5 -3.62 30.69 -7.65
N GLY A 6 -4.42 31.70 -7.97
CA GLY A 6 -5.34 32.38 -7.08
C GLY A 6 -6.23 31.44 -6.28
N GLN A 7 -6.24 31.66 -4.97
CA GLN A 7 -7.29 31.19 -4.08
C GLN A 7 -8.57 31.96 -4.46
N THR A 8 -9.45 31.32 -5.24
CA THR A 8 -10.82 31.80 -5.38
C THR A 8 -11.50 31.66 -4.02
N GLU A 9 -11.73 32.80 -3.35
CA GLU A 9 -12.57 32.93 -2.16
C GLU A 9 -14.03 32.65 -2.55
N GLU A 10 -14.35 31.38 -2.76
CA GLU A 10 -15.74 30.94 -2.85
C GLU A 10 -16.19 30.62 -1.43
N THR A 11 -16.96 31.55 -0.84
CA THR A 11 -17.58 31.37 0.47
C THR A 11 -18.43 30.11 0.40
N PRO A 12 -18.03 29.03 1.08
CA PRO A 12 -18.68 27.77 0.86
C PRO A 12 -20.05 27.82 1.53
N GLY A 13 -21.11 27.77 0.72
CA GLY A 13 -22.46 27.59 1.22
C GLY A 13 -22.55 26.30 2.04
N ALA A 14 -23.48 26.22 2.99
CA ALA A 14 -23.60 25.10 3.93
C ALA A 14 -23.59 23.71 3.25
N ASP A 15 -24.18 23.60 2.05
CA ASP A 15 -24.17 22.37 1.24
C ASP A 15 -22.77 21.97 0.77
N THR A 16 -21.94 22.93 0.39
CA THR A 16 -20.56 22.68 -0.05
C THR A 16 -19.66 22.25 1.10
N GLU A 17 -19.90 22.73 2.32
CA GLU A 17 -19.17 22.28 3.51
C GLU A 17 -19.57 20.87 3.93
N ASP A 18 -20.84 20.49 3.82
CA ASP A 18 -21.29 19.11 4.06
C ASP A 18 -20.63 18.14 3.05
N VAL A 19 -20.60 18.49 1.76
CA VAL A 19 -19.91 17.69 0.73
C VAL A 19 -18.42 17.54 1.04
N LYS A 20 -17.74 18.63 1.42
CA LYS A 20 -16.32 18.57 1.81
C LYS A 20 -16.10 17.72 3.06
N ALA A 21 -16.99 17.82 4.05
CA ALA A 21 -16.91 17.02 5.26
C ALA A 21 -17.03 15.52 4.96
N ARG A 22 -18.02 15.13 4.15
CA ARG A 22 -18.19 13.74 3.67
C ARG A 22 -16.98 13.24 2.88
N PHE A 23 -16.39 14.10 2.05
CA PHE A 23 -15.21 13.74 1.27
C PHE A 23 -13.97 13.51 2.16
N ARG A 24 -13.76 14.38 3.15
CA ARG A 24 -12.69 14.21 4.15
C ARG A 24 -12.88 12.92 4.95
N GLU A 25 -14.11 12.63 5.37
CA GLU A 25 -14.44 11.42 6.11
C GLU A 25 -14.19 10.14 5.28
N ALA A 26 -14.64 10.12 4.03
CA ALA A 26 -14.39 9.00 3.11
C ALA A 26 -12.90 8.77 2.86
N LEU A 27 -12.14 9.85 2.70
CA LEU A 27 -10.69 9.81 2.51
C LEU A 27 -9.98 9.27 3.76
N ALA A 28 -10.40 9.70 4.95
CA ALA A 28 -9.88 9.19 6.22
C ALA A 28 -10.20 7.68 6.40
N ARG A 29 -11.42 7.24 6.08
CA ARG A 29 -11.78 5.81 6.09
C ARG A 29 -10.88 4.98 5.16
N LYS A 30 -10.65 5.45 3.94
CA LYS A 30 -9.77 4.77 2.96
C LYS A 30 -8.33 4.68 3.45
N GLN A 31 -7.79 5.77 4.00
CA GLN A 31 -6.43 5.79 4.54
C GLN A 31 -6.29 4.86 5.76
N ALA A 32 -7.28 4.81 6.64
CA ALA A 32 -7.30 3.88 7.78
C ALA A 32 -7.33 2.42 7.31
N GLN A 33 -8.16 2.09 6.32
CA GLN A 33 -8.20 0.75 5.72
C GLN A 33 -6.87 0.37 5.04
N SER A 34 -6.22 1.32 4.36
CA SER A 34 -4.90 1.10 3.75
C SER A 34 -3.81 0.83 4.79
N LYS A 35 -3.85 1.53 5.94
CA LYS A 35 -2.89 1.33 7.04
C LYS A 35 -3.04 -0.05 7.70
N ASN A 36 -4.25 -0.61 7.75
CA ASN A 36 -4.47 -1.96 8.27
C ASN A 36 -3.83 -3.06 7.39
N GLY A 37 -3.66 -2.82 6.09
CA GLY A 37 -2.90 -3.71 5.20
C GLY A 37 -1.38 -3.65 5.40
N GLN A 38 -0.89 -2.67 6.17
CA GLN A 38 0.53 -2.41 6.40
C GLN A 38 1.11 -3.21 7.58
N GLY A 39 0.30 -3.99 8.31
CA GLY A 39 0.78 -4.95 9.32
C GLY A 39 1.72 -6.02 8.74
N HIS A 40 1.66 -6.24 7.42
CA HIS A 40 2.58 -7.12 6.69
C HIS A 40 3.81 -6.40 6.13
N ALA A 41 3.90 -5.07 6.27
CA ALA A 41 5.04 -4.29 5.78
C ALA A 41 6.20 -4.26 6.78
N ASP A 42 5.89 -4.29 8.09
CA ASP A 42 6.91 -4.27 9.16
C ASP A 42 7.30 -5.69 9.60
N SER A 43 6.37 -6.64 9.49
CA SER A 43 6.70 -8.06 9.57
C SER A 43 7.25 -8.51 8.22
N GLY A 44 8.57 -8.42 8.05
CA GLY A 44 9.25 -8.92 6.86
C GLY A 44 8.67 -10.27 6.44
N SER A 45 8.28 -10.37 5.16
CA SER A 45 7.62 -11.54 4.57
C SER A 45 8.20 -12.83 5.14
N LYS A 46 7.35 -13.69 5.72
CA LYS A 46 7.76 -15.03 6.21
C LYS A 46 8.35 -15.90 5.10
N VAL A 47 8.09 -15.51 3.85
CA VAL A 47 8.78 -15.98 2.66
C VAL A 47 10.00 -15.09 2.44
N HIS A 48 11.16 -15.52 2.94
CA HIS A 48 12.44 -14.84 2.72
C HIS A 48 13.04 -15.11 1.34
N ASP A 49 12.54 -16.13 0.64
CA ASP A 49 12.99 -16.54 -0.69
C ASP A 49 11.78 -16.75 -1.61
N ALA A 50 11.67 -15.98 -2.70
CA ALA A 50 10.61 -16.15 -3.71
C ALA A 50 10.64 -17.56 -4.33
N HIS A 51 11.85 -18.13 -4.45
CA HIS A 51 12.10 -19.53 -4.81
C HIS A 51 13.32 -20.00 -4.01
N GLY A 52 13.13 -20.94 -3.08
CA GLY A 52 14.26 -21.62 -2.45
C GLY A 52 15.09 -22.37 -3.50
N ARG A 53 16.39 -22.59 -3.21
CA ARG A 53 17.35 -23.21 -4.14
C ARG A 53 16.73 -24.45 -4.80
N ALA A 54 16.45 -24.35 -6.10
CA ALA A 54 15.74 -25.37 -6.85
C ALA A 54 16.50 -26.71 -6.80
N GLY A 55 16.09 -27.60 -5.89
CA GLY A 55 16.47 -29.02 -5.78
C GLY A 55 17.97 -29.34 -5.77
N ALA A 56 18.47 -29.94 -4.69
CA ALA A 56 19.76 -30.61 -4.74
C ALA A 56 19.76 -31.70 -5.82
N LYS A 57 20.80 -31.73 -6.68
CA LYS A 57 20.95 -32.75 -7.73
C LYS A 57 21.00 -34.13 -7.08
N ARG A 58 19.96 -34.96 -7.30
CA ARG A 58 19.92 -36.35 -6.84
C ARG A 58 20.99 -37.15 -7.58
N GLN A 59 22.07 -37.48 -6.89
CA GLN A 59 23.09 -38.39 -7.42
C GLN A 59 22.61 -39.82 -7.19
N PHE A 60 22.26 -40.52 -8.26
CA PHE A 60 22.00 -41.94 -8.18
C PHE A 60 23.34 -42.65 -7.99
N ARG A 61 23.50 -43.36 -6.88
CA ARG A 61 24.62 -44.29 -6.72
C ARG A 61 24.44 -45.40 -7.74
N ARG A 62 25.12 -45.29 -8.89
CA ARG A 62 25.14 -46.37 -9.88
C ARG A 62 25.79 -47.58 -9.21
N LYS A 63 25.10 -48.71 -9.31
CA LYS A 63 25.53 -49.97 -8.73
C LYS A 63 26.87 -50.37 -9.38
N SER A 64 27.85 -50.62 -8.51
CA SER A 64 29.23 -51.06 -8.74
C SER A 64 30.11 -50.20 -9.66
N GLY A 65 31.06 -49.49 -9.03
CA GLY A 65 32.45 -49.69 -9.44
C GLY A 65 32.94 -51.05 -8.96
#